data_AF-A0A2N2HSI3-F1
#
_entry.id   AF-A0A2N2HSI3-F1
#
_cell.length_a   1.000
_cell.length_b   1.000
_cell.length_c   1.000
_cell.angle_alpha   90.00
_cell.angle_beta   90.00
_cell.angle_gamma   90.00
#
_symmetry.space_group_name_H-M   'P 1'
#
loop_
_entity.id
_entity.type
_entity.pdbx_description
1 polymer ?
#
loop_
_entity_poly.entity_id
_entity_poly.type
_entity_poly.pdbx_seq_one_letter_code
_entity_poly.pdbx_strand_id
1 'polypeptide(L)'
;MKDPNRVLTIEDIMGIQTFPMIVFSDALCSWIGTAIKVHQAWSYNHVMWLKAPGVLASQDATFKTVPLSNYLQGAHRLKFWTNPRWSDEERLRILQAIESDLELPWYRRLYDPVAIVGQALHLDWIQMPWVNICSDRAGYLALVDPEYNLKHPDPADVNRWLDSRGIYDVYGRFIPD
;
A
#
# COMPACT_ATOMS: atom_id res chain seq x y z
N MET A 1 -0.20 11.58 20.42
CA MET A 1 -0.62 10.19 20.13
C MET A 1 -1.82 10.29 19.20
N LYS A 2 -1.67 9.92 17.92
CA LYS A 2 -2.79 10.01 16.96
C LYS A 2 -3.79 8.91 17.25
N ASP A 3 -5.07 9.25 17.24
CA ASP A 3 -6.17 8.31 17.51
C ASP A 3 -6.20 7.23 16.41
N PRO A 4 -5.97 5.94 16.74
CA PRO A 4 -6.05 4.86 15.78
C PRO A 4 -7.47 4.63 15.27
N ASN A 5 -8.48 5.40 15.70
CA ASN A 5 -9.83 5.39 15.16
C ASN A 5 -10.20 6.68 14.43
N ARG A 6 -9.23 7.58 14.18
CA ARG A 6 -9.48 8.80 13.40
C ARG A 6 -10.02 8.44 12.02
N VAL A 7 -11.26 8.84 11.76
CA VAL A 7 -11.88 8.84 10.43
C VAL A 7 -11.54 10.16 9.76
N LEU A 8 -11.08 10.09 8.50
CA LEU A 8 -10.68 11.22 7.69
C LEU A 8 -11.81 11.57 6.72
N THR A 9 -12.08 12.86 6.59
CA THR A 9 -12.89 13.40 5.48
C THR A 9 -12.08 13.43 4.17
N ILE A 10 -12.74 13.69 3.04
CA ILE A 10 -12.04 13.89 1.77
C ILE A 10 -11.10 15.11 1.88
N GLU A 11 -11.55 16.17 2.54
CA GLU A 11 -10.78 17.39 2.79
C GLU A 11 -9.52 17.10 3.63
N ASP A 12 -9.65 16.30 4.70
CA ASP A 12 -8.49 15.86 5.51
C ASP A 12 -7.45 15.15 4.65
N ILE A 13 -7.89 14.25 3.76
CA ILE A 13 -7.02 13.42 2.92
C ILE A 13 -6.31 14.28 1.88
N MET A 14 -7.03 15.18 1.22
CA MET A 14 -6.46 16.09 0.22
C MET A 14 -5.52 17.12 0.86
N GLY A 15 -5.70 17.43 2.15
CA GLY A 15 -4.86 18.33 2.93
C GLY A 15 -3.57 17.70 3.48
N ILE A 16 -3.35 16.39 3.33
CA ILE A 16 -2.13 15.71 3.81
C ILE A 16 -0.88 16.40 3.22
N GLN A 17 0.08 16.76 4.09
CA GLN A 17 1.36 17.37 3.71
C GLN A 17 2.58 16.48 4.00
N THR A 18 2.38 15.31 4.59
CA THR A 18 3.46 14.40 4.98
C THR A 18 3.55 13.27 3.97
N PHE A 19 4.72 13.12 3.35
CA PHE A 19 4.99 12.10 2.35
C PHE A 19 6.39 11.51 2.54
N PRO A 20 6.64 10.25 2.16
CA PRO A 20 5.66 9.31 1.65
C PRO A 20 4.82 8.67 2.78
N MET A 21 3.65 8.16 2.44
CA MET A 21 2.79 7.37 3.36
C MET A 21 2.40 6.05 2.72
N ILE A 22 2.31 5.00 3.52
CA ILE A 22 1.77 3.72 3.07
C ILE A 22 0.25 3.81 3.13
N VAL A 23 -0.41 3.44 2.05
CA VAL A 23 -1.86 3.47 1.93
C VAL A 23 -2.35 2.08 1.62
N PHE A 24 -3.21 1.56 2.48
CA PHE A 24 -3.95 0.34 2.20
C PHE A 24 -5.30 0.70 1.61
N SER A 25 -5.73 -0.04 0.60
CA SER A 25 -7.06 0.03 0.03
C SER A 25 -7.78 -1.30 0.19
N ASP A 26 -9.08 -1.21 0.42
CA ASP A 26 -10.00 -2.34 0.38
C ASP A 26 -11.17 -1.98 -0.53
N ALA A 27 -11.26 -2.67 -1.67
CA ALA A 27 -12.36 -2.53 -2.61
C ALA A 27 -13.65 -3.17 -2.05
N LEU A 28 -14.69 -2.37 -1.90
CA LEU A 28 -15.97 -2.80 -1.34
C LEU A 28 -16.74 -3.72 -2.31
N CYS A 29 -16.64 -3.49 -3.62
CA CYS A 29 -17.50 -4.08 -4.64
C CYS A 29 -16.92 -5.26 -5.44
N SER A 30 -15.76 -5.83 -5.10
CA SER A 30 -15.26 -7.00 -5.85
C SER A 30 -16.03 -8.27 -5.44
N TRP A 31 -16.58 -9.00 -6.43
CA TRP A 31 -17.33 -10.26 -6.20
C TRP A 31 -16.46 -11.37 -5.60
N ILE A 32 -15.13 -11.24 -5.67
CA ILE A 32 -14.14 -12.09 -4.99
C ILE A 32 -13.99 -11.72 -3.50
N GLY A 33 -14.34 -10.49 -3.10
CA GLY A 33 -14.27 -10.03 -1.72
C GLY A 33 -15.40 -10.54 -0.82
N THR A 34 -16.56 -10.89 -1.36
CA THR A 34 -17.73 -11.29 -0.55
C THR A 34 -17.53 -12.61 0.18
N ALA A 35 -16.74 -13.54 -0.37
CA ALA A 35 -16.45 -14.84 0.24
C ALA A 35 -15.41 -14.76 1.39
N ILE A 36 -14.57 -13.73 1.41
CA ILE A 36 -13.55 -13.51 2.45
C ILE A 36 -14.08 -12.62 3.59
N LYS A 37 -15.11 -11.81 3.32
CA LYS A 37 -15.62 -10.74 4.21
C LYS A 37 -16.48 -11.20 5.40
N VAL A 38 -16.88 -12.48 5.50
CA VAL A 38 -17.71 -12.94 6.63
C VAL A 38 -16.87 -13.29 7.87
N HIS A 39 -15.55 -13.49 7.74
CA HIS A 39 -14.73 -13.97 8.87
C HIS A 39 -13.40 -13.25 9.12
N GLN A 40 -13.02 -12.22 8.36
CA GLN A 40 -11.71 -11.57 8.55
C GLN A 40 -11.82 -10.08 8.84
N ALA A 41 -11.30 -9.69 10.01
CA ALA A 41 -11.11 -8.32 10.44
C ALA A 41 -10.30 -7.54 9.39
N TRP A 42 -10.95 -6.59 8.71
CA TRP A 42 -10.27 -5.55 7.90
C TRP A 42 -9.18 -6.08 6.95
N SER A 43 -9.50 -7.06 6.11
CA SER A 43 -8.59 -7.56 5.08
C SER A 43 -8.42 -6.52 3.97
N TYR A 44 -7.40 -5.66 4.09
CA TYR A 44 -6.97 -4.81 2.98
C TYR A 44 -6.49 -5.69 1.82
N ASN A 45 -6.88 -5.36 0.60
CA ASN A 45 -6.55 -6.17 -0.58
C ASN A 45 -5.51 -5.51 -1.50
N HIS A 46 -5.06 -4.30 -1.15
CA HIS A 46 -4.11 -3.54 -1.96
C HIS A 46 -3.21 -2.64 -1.11
N VAL A 47 -1.94 -2.53 -1.48
CA VAL A 47 -0.94 -1.64 -0.86
C VAL A 47 -0.41 -0.66 -1.90
N MET A 48 -0.32 0.61 -1.50
CA MET A 48 0.12 1.72 -2.34
C MET A 48 0.95 2.71 -1.52
N TRP A 49 1.57 3.67 -2.20
CA TRP A 49 2.28 4.77 -1.58
C TRP A 49 1.68 6.12 -1.97
N LEU A 50 1.28 6.93 -1.00
CA LEU A 50 1.01 8.34 -1.21
C LEU A 50 2.34 9.09 -1.31
N LYS A 51 2.71 9.50 -2.53
CA LYS A 51 4.02 10.09 -2.83
C LYS A 51 4.01 11.61 -2.92
N ALA A 52 2.84 12.19 -3.16
CA ALA A 52 2.63 13.63 -3.27
C ALA A 52 1.15 13.96 -3.01
N PRO A 53 0.77 15.24 -2.83
CA PRO A 53 -0.62 15.63 -2.61
C PRO A 53 -1.54 15.08 -3.71
N GLY A 54 -2.50 14.24 -3.33
CA GLY A 54 -3.46 13.64 -4.25
C GLY A 54 -2.90 12.61 -5.25
N VAL A 55 -1.64 12.16 -5.10
CA VAL A 55 -0.98 11.23 -6.04
C VAL A 55 -0.49 9.98 -5.32
N LEU A 56 -0.99 8.83 -5.76
CA LEU A 56 -0.54 7.52 -5.31
C LEU A 56 0.42 6.90 -6.35
N ALA A 57 1.44 6.18 -5.88
CA ALA A 57 2.09 5.14 -6.66
C ALA A 57 1.40 3.81 -6.35
N SER A 58 0.81 3.21 -7.38
CA SER A 58 0.01 1.98 -7.29
C SER A 58 0.52 0.95 -8.27
N GLN A 59 0.51 -0.30 -7.85
CA GLN A 59 0.87 -1.45 -8.66
C GLN A 59 -0.43 -2.20 -9.01
N ASP A 60 -1.02 -1.87 -10.16
CA ASP A 60 -2.07 -2.68 -10.79
C ASP A 60 -1.42 -3.48 -11.93
N ALA A 61 -2.07 -3.65 -13.09
CA ALA A 61 -1.44 -4.24 -14.29
C ALA A 61 -0.03 -3.70 -14.59
N THR A 62 0.26 -2.44 -14.27
CA THR A 62 1.60 -1.86 -14.25
C THR A 62 1.80 -0.96 -13.02
N PHE A 63 3.05 -0.75 -12.60
CA PHE A 63 3.42 0.25 -11.61
C PHE A 63 3.33 1.64 -12.23
N LYS A 64 2.44 2.46 -11.69
CA LYS A 64 2.14 3.79 -12.24
C LYS A 64 1.68 4.74 -11.15
N THR A 65 1.68 6.02 -11.50
CA THR A 65 0.98 7.03 -10.71
C THR A 65 -0.52 6.97 -11.00
N VAL A 66 -1.32 7.11 -9.95
CA VAL A 66 -2.77 7.21 -10.05
C VAL A 66 -3.29 8.33 -9.16
N PRO A 67 -4.31 9.09 -9.60
CA PRO A 67 -4.97 10.07 -8.75
C PRO A 67 -5.59 9.39 -7.52
N LEU A 68 -5.36 9.98 -6.33
CA LEU A 68 -6.00 9.52 -5.08
C LEU A 68 -7.53 9.63 -5.16
N SER A 69 -8.04 10.61 -5.90
CA SER A 69 -9.47 10.79 -6.15
C SER A 69 -10.14 9.55 -6.76
N ASN A 70 -9.41 8.69 -7.50
CA ASN A 70 -9.97 7.44 -8.02
C ASN A 70 -10.42 6.49 -6.91
N TYR A 71 -9.79 6.56 -5.73
CA TYR A 71 -10.11 5.73 -4.58
C TYR A 71 -11.12 6.37 -3.62
N LEU A 72 -11.44 7.66 -3.80
CA LEU A 72 -12.37 8.39 -2.94
C LEU A 72 -13.82 8.38 -3.48
N GLN A 73 -14.07 7.70 -4.61
CA GLN A 73 -15.37 7.65 -5.29
C GLN A 73 -16.38 6.65 -4.69
N GLY A 74 -16.28 6.35 -3.40
CA GLY A 74 -17.25 5.48 -2.72
C GLY A 74 -16.98 3.97 -2.78
N ALA A 75 -16.09 3.51 -3.67
CA ALA A 75 -15.84 2.08 -3.87
C ALA A 75 -14.76 1.48 -2.95
N HIS A 76 -14.02 2.31 -2.20
CA HIS A 76 -12.87 1.86 -1.43
C HIS A 76 -12.86 2.42 -0.01
N ARG A 77 -12.42 1.59 0.94
CA ARG A 77 -11.94 2.04 2.25
C ARG A 77 -10.44 2.21 2.20
N LEU A 78 -9.92 3.28 2.81
CA LEU A 78 -8.48 3.52 2.85
C LEU A 78 -7.95 3.56 4.29
N LYS A 79 -6.73 3.10 4.51
CA LYS A 79 -5.98 3.29 5.76
C LYS A 79 -4.61 3.84 5.45
N PHE A 80 -4.28 4.96 6.11
CA PHE A 80 -3.03 5.67 5.91
C PHE A 80 -2.09 5.42 7.09
N TRP A 81 -0.90 4.91 6.81
CA TRP A 81 0.18 4.73 7.76
C TRP A 81 1.30 5.74 7.50
N THR A 82 1.93 6.19 8.58
CA THR A 82 3.08 7.09 8.53
C THR A 82 4.08 6.71 9.61
N ASN A 83 5.34 7.07 9.41
CA ASN A 83 6.33 7.06 10.48
C ASN A 83 6.73 8.52 10.78
N PRO A 84 6.32 9.08 11.93
CA PRO A 84 6.67 10.45 12.29
C PRO A 84 8.15 10.60 12.62
N ARG A 85 8.86 9.50 12.88
CA ARG A 85 10.28 9.50 13.26
C ARG A 85 11.23 9.50 12.08
N TRP A 86 10.75 9.26 10.85
CA TRP A 86 11.62 9.37 9.68
C TRP A 86 12.25 10.76 9.63
N SER A 87 13.48 10.84 9.14
CA SER A 87 14.12 12.10 8.75
C SER A 87 13.67 12.51 7.33
N ASP A 88 13.96 13.75 6.94
CA ASP A 88 13.70 14.20 5.56
C ASP A 88 14.54 13.43 4.55
N GLU A 89 15.76 13.03 4.93
CA GLU A 89 16.64 12.21 4.11
C GLU A 89 16.07 10.80 3.89
N GLU A 90 15.51 10.19 4.93
CA GLU A 90 14.84 8.88 4.83
C GLU A 90 13.60 8.95 3.95
N ARG A 91 12.77 9.98 4.13
CA ARG A 91 11.60 10.23 3.25
C ARG A 91 12.03 10.39 1.81
N LEU A 92 13.08 11.16 1.57
CA LEU A 92 13.62 11.38 0.23
C LEU A 92 14.13 10.09 -0.42
N ARG A 93 14.83 9.21 0.33
CA ARG A 93 15.29 7.91 -0.18
C ARG A 93 14.14 7.04 -0.67
N ILE A 94 13.06 6.94 0.11
CA ILE A 94 11.86 6.18 -0.30
C ILE A 94 11.24 6.79 -1.56
N LEU A 95 11.07 8.12 -1.59
CA LEU A 95 10.50 8.82 -2.75
C LEU A 95 11.35 8.60 -4.00
N GLN A 96 12.67 8.72 -3.91
CA GLN A 96 13.59 8.49 -5.02
C GLN A 96 13.52 7.05 -5.54
N ALA A 97 13.39 6.07 -4.65
CA ALA A 97 13.21 4.67 -5.06
C ALA A 97 11.88 4.45 -5.79
N ILE A 98 10.79 5.04 -5.29
CA ILE A 98 9.48 5.01 -5.97
C ILE A 98 9.57 5.64 -7.37
N GLU A 99 10.17 6.83 -7.49
CA GLU A 99 10.31 7.51 -8.78
C GLU A 99 11.19 6.71 -9.76
N SER A 100 12.31 6.17 -9.27
CA SER A 100 13.20 5.33 -10.08
C SER A 100 12.46 4.13 -10.67
N ASP A 101 11.57 3.50 -9.90
CA ASP A 101 10.74 2.39 -10.38
C ASP A 101 9.62 2.85 -11.32
N LEU A 102 9.07 4.04 -11.15
CA LEU A 102 8.05 4.62 -12.04
C LEU A 102 8.63 4.98 -13.43
N GLU A 103 9.92 5.34 -13.47
CA GLU A 103 10.67 5.67 -14.69
C GLU A 103 11.10 4.44 -15.50
N LEU A 104 11.03 3.23 -14.92
CA LEU A 104 11.35 2.01 -15.64
C LEU A 104 10.47 1.83 -16.89
N PRO A 105 11.00 1.19 -17.95
CA PRO A 105 10.18 0.79 -19.10
C PRO A 105 8.95 -0.02 -18.66
N TRP A 106 7.80 0.21 -19.31
CA TRP A 106 6.51 -0.35 -18.90
C TRP A 106 6.55 -1.88 -18.65
N TYR A 107 7.33 -2.64 -19.43
CA TYR A 107 7.45 -4.09 -19.30
C TYR A 107 8.19 -4.55 -18.03
N ARG A 108 9.03 -3.69 -17.43
CA ARG A 108 9.65 -3.94 -16.11
C ARG A 108 8.76 -3.53 -14.94
N ARG A 109 7.65 -2.87 -15.25
CA ARG A 109 6.66 -2.40 -14.27
C ARG A 109 5.40 -3.26 -14.26
N LEU A 110 5.28 -4.22 -15.17
CA LEU A 110 4.12 -5.11 -15.25
C LEU A 110 3.91 -5.86 -13.93
N TYR A 111 2.64 -6.08 -13.59
CA TYR A 111 2.24 -6.99 -12.52
C TYR A 111 2.69 -8.42 -12.85
N ASP A 112 2.83 -9.27 -11.85
CA ASP A 112 3.05 -10.70 -12.09
C ASP A 112 1.71 -11.43 -12.25
N PRO A 113 1.21 -11.68 -13.48
CA PRO A 113 0.00 -12.46 -13.67
C PRO A 113 0.17 -13.92 -13.19
N VAL A 114 1.40 -14.44 -13.13
CA VAL A 114 1.69 -15.79 -12.65
C VAL A 114 1.58 -15.86 -11.13
N ALA A 115 2.04 -14.83 -10.41
CA ALA A 115 1.90 -14.76 -8.95
C ALA A 115 0.43 -14.72 -8.49
N ILE A 116 -0.49 -14.11 -9.25
CA ILE A 116 -1.94 -14.16 -8.94
C ILE A 116 -2.46 -15.60 -9.00
N VAL A 117 -2.07 -16.35 -10.04
CA VAL A 117 -2.44 -17.76 -10.17
C VAL A 117 -1.80 -18.58 -9.04
N GLY A 118 -0.55 -18.30 -8.69
CA GLY A 118 0.14 -18.90 -7.54
C GLY A 118 -0.60 -18.65 -6.22
N GLN A 119 -0.95 -17.40 -5.91
CA GLN A 119 -1.71 -17.03 -4.72
C GLN A 119 -3.12 -17.64 -4.69
N ALA A 120 -3.81 -17.68 -5.84
CA ALA A 120 -5.11 -18.33 -5.96
C ALA A 120 -5.05 -19.85 -5.74
N LEU A 121 -3.88 -20.46 -5.93
CA LEU A 121 -3.64 -21.91 -5.76
C LEU A 121 -2.85 -22.26 -4.49
N HIS A 122 -2.52 -21.28 -3.63
CA HIS A 122 -1.60 -21.45 -2.48
C HIS A 122 -0.24 -22.04 -2.85
N LEU A 123 0.26 -21.72 -4.05
CA LEU A 123 1.57 -22.13 -4.55
C LEU A 123 2.50 -20.92 -4.56
N ASP A 124 2.86 -20.46 -3.36
CA ASP A 124 3.68 -19.24 -3.13
C ASP A 124 5.10 -19.32 -3.73
N TRP A 125 5.51 -20.50 -4.21
CA TRP A 125 6.77 -20.72 -4.92
C TRP A 125 6.69 -20.40 -6.43
N ILE A 126 5.48 -20.22 -6.97
CA ILE A 126 5.27 -19.85 -8.38
C ILE A 126 5.16 -18.32 -8.46
N GLN A 127 6.30 -17.66 -8.34
CA GLN A 127 6.46 -16.27 -8.71
C GLN A 127 7.54 -16.20 -9.79
N MET A 128 7.30 -15.43 -10.85
CA MET A 128 8.39 -15.18 -11.78
C MET A 128 9.45 -14.37 -11.03
N PRO A 129 10.72 -14.81 -11.03
CA PRO A 129 11.76 -13.91 -10.56
C PRO A 129 11.62 -12.61 -11.37
N TRP A 130 11.80 -11.47 -10.71
CA TRP A 130 11.75 -10.11 -11.31
C TRP A 130 10.39 -9.42 -11.45
N VAL A 131 9.28 -9.99 -10.96
CA VAL A 131 7.96 -9.35 -11.09
C VAL A 131 7.26 -9.22 -9.73
N ASN A 132 6.85 -7.99 -9.39
CA ASN A 132 6.38 -7.60 -8.06
C ASN A 132 4.84 -7.53 -8.00
N ILE A 133 4.24 -8.03 -6.91
CA ILE A 133 2.84 -7.74 -6.58
C ILE A 133 2.72 -6.41 -5.81
N CYS A 134 1.50 -5.96 -5.54
CA CYS A 134 1.27 -4.67 -4.88
C CYS A 134 1.97 -4.54 -3.52
N SER A 135 1.94 -5.60 -2.72
CA SER A 135 2.54 -5.65 -1.39
C SER A 135 4.07 -5.78 -1.40
N ASP A 136 4.68 -6.29 -2.48
CA ASP A 136 6.15 -6.26 -2.64
C ASP A 136 6.69 -4.82 -2.69
N ARG A 137 5.87 -3.87 -3.14
CA ARG A 137 6.23 -2.45 -3.13
C ARG A 137 6.29 -1.86 -1.72
N ALA A 138 5.82 -2.56 -0.68
CA ALA A 138 6.14 -2.19 0.70
C ALA A 138 7.64 -2.35 1.01
N GLY A 139 8.38 -3.10 0.18
CA GLY A 139 9.83 -3.31 0.29
C GLY A 139 10.69 -2.04 0.33
N TYR A 140 10.18 -0.89 -0.14
CA TYR A 140 10.88 0.39 0.06
C TYR A 140 11.12 0.73 1.54
N LEU A 141 10.33 0.15 2.46
CA LEU A 141 10.58 0.25 3.90
C LEU A 141 11.98 -0.24 4.30
N ALA A 142 12.53 -1.25 3.62
CA ALA A 142 13.88 -1.77 3.92
C ALA A 142 15.00 -0.74 3.68
N LEU A 143 14.72 0.34 2.95
CA LEU A 143 15.69 1.43 2.71
C LEU A 143 15.92 2.30 3.95
N VAL A 144 14.96 2.29 4.90
CA VAL A 144 14.93 3.19 6.06
C VAL A 144 14.63 2.48 7.37
N ASP A 145 14.08 1.26 7.32
CA ASP A 145 13.81 0.43 8.48
C ASP A 145 14.58 -0.89 8.35
N PRO A 146 15.73 -1.04 9.05
CA PRO A 146 16.58 -2.21 8.92
C PRO A 146 15.93 -3.49 9.45
N GLU A 147 14.81 -3.40 10.17
CA GLU A 147 14.07 -4.56 10.66
C GLU A 147 12.99 -5.03 9.68
N TYR A 148 12.80 -4.35 8.55
CA TYR A 148 11.89 -4.82 7.50
C TYR A 148 12.47 -6.07 6.83
N ASN A 149 11.78 -7.19 7.00
CA ASN A 149 12.25 -8.52 6.59
C ASN A 149 11.20 -9.37 5.88
N LEU A 150 10.05 -8.78 5.53
CA LEU A 150 8.98 -9.49 4.85
C LEU A 150 9.43 -9.92 3.45
N LYS A 151 9.14 -11.18 3.10
CA LYS A 151 9.42 -11.75 1.77
C LYS A 151 8.09 -12.14 1.15
N HIS A 152 7.78 -11.52 0.00
CA HIS A 152 6.51 -11.73 -0.71
C HIS A 152 5.26 -11.59 0.17
N PRO A 153 5.18 -10.53 1.01
CA PRO A 153 4.05 -10.38 1.90
C PRO A 153 2.75 -10.18 1.13
N ASP A 154 1.62 -10.51 1.72
CA ASP A 154 0.33 -9.96 1.30
C ASP A 154 0.08 -8.60 2.00
N PRO A 155 -0.98 -7.84 1.64
CA PRO A 155 -1.30 -6.59 2.33
C PRO A 155 -1.57 -6.76 3.84
N ALA A 156 -2.14 -7.89 4.28
CA ALA A 156 -2.40 -8.13 5.68
C ALA A 156 -1.10 -8.34 6.47
N ASP A 157 -0.10 -9.02 5.89
CA ASP A 157 1.24 -9.16 6.43
C ASP A 157 1.92 -7.81 6.63
N VAL A 158 1.90 -6.94 5.61
CA VAL A 158 2.48 -5.59 5.71
C VAL A 158 1.78 -4.80 6.82
N ASN A 159 0.44 -4.84 6.88
CA ASN A 159 -0.30 -4.12 7.91
C ASN A 159 -0.02 -4.65 9.32
N ARG A 160 0.07 -5.98 9.51
CA ARG A 160 0.46 -6.59 10.81
C ARG A 160 1.89 -6.22 11.20
N TRP A 161 2.81 -6.22 10.23
CA TRP A 161 4.18 -5.83 10.47
C TRP A 161 4.23 -4.38 10.96
N LEU A 162 3.64 -3.43 10.23
CA LEU A 162 3.59 -2.01 10.63
C LEU A 162 3.05 -1.81 12.05
N ASP A 163 1.97 -2.51 12.40
CA ASP A 163 1.34 -2.48 13.73
C ASP A 163 2.28 -2.99 14.83
N SER A 164 3.02 -4.08 14.56
CA SER A 164 3.92 -4.69 15.53
C SER A 164 5.17 -3.87 15.87
N ARG A 165 5.56 -2.92 15.02
CA ARG A 165 6.83 -2.19 15.16
C ARG A 165 6.80 -1.09 16.22
N GLY A 166 5.63 -0.54 16.55
CA GLY A 166 5.48 0.56 17.51
C GLY A 166 6.13 1.91 17.13
N ILE A 167 6.70 2.01 15.92
CA ILE A 167 7.26 3.26 15.36
C ILE A 167 6.43 3.83 14.21
N TYR A 168 5.48 3.04 13.70
CA TYR A 168 4.51 3.48 12.70
C TYR A 168 3.21 3.86 13.38
N ASP A 169 2.62 4.94 12.93
CA ASP A 169 1.32 5.43 13.40
C ASP A 169 0.30 5.29 12.28
N VAL A 170 -0.92 4.91 12.65
CA VAL A 170 -2.06 5.09 11.76
C VAL A 170 -2.40 6.58 11.74
N TYR A 171 -2.24 7.22 10.59
CA TYR A 171 -2.57 8.62 10.40
C TYR A 171 -4.09 8.83 10.43
N GLY A 172 -4.83 7.91 9.83
CA GLY A 172 -6.29 7.88 9.83
C GLY A 172 -6.85 6.87 8.82
N ARG A 173 -8.16 6.73 8.81
CA ARG A 173 -8.91 5.86 7.89
C ARG A 173 -9.95 6.65 7.14
N PHE A 174 -10.15 6.32 5.87
CA PHE A 174 -11.28 6.79 5.08
C PHE A 174 -12.29 5.65 4.95
N ILE A 175 -13.54 5.95 5.26
CA ILE A 175 -14.68 5.07 5.01
C ILE A 175 -15.63 5.91 4.16
N PRO A 176 -16.03 5.43 2.97
CA PRO A 176 -17.00 6.15 2.16
C PRO A 176 -18.37 6.15 2.86
N ASP A 177 -19.14 7.21 2.64
CA ASP A 177 -20.51 7.36 3.14
C ASP A 177 -21.47 6.29 2.61
#